data_AF-A0AAW9CS67-F1
#
_entry.id   AF-A0AAW9CS67-F1
#
_cell.length_a   1.000
_cell.length_b   1.000
_cell.length_c   1.000
_cell.angle_alpha   90.00
_cell.angle_beta   90.00
_cell.angle_gamma   90.00
#
_symmetry.space_group_name_H-M   'P 1'
#
loop_
_entity.id
_entity.type
_entity.pdbx_description
1 polymer ?
#
loop_
_entity_poly.entity_id
_entity_poly.type
_entity_poly.pdbx_seq_one_letter_code
_entity_poly.pdbx_strand_id
1 'polypeptide(L)' 'MEKLYSEWFWSEASARGAAVRAAKKVGGVARWRYAMRADGQHDWIAEVFGA' A
#
# COMPACT_ATOMS: atom_id res chain seq x y z
N MET A 1 13.31 -8.17 -3.11
CA MET A 1 12.17 -7.43 -2.55
C MET A 1 10.91 -7.74 -3.36
N GLU A 2 10.25 -8.85 -3.03
CA GLU A 2 9.01 -9.32 -3.64
C GLU A 2 7.81 -8.55 -3.08
N LYS A 3 6.77 -8.25 -3.88
CA LYS A 3 5.56 -7.59 -3.39
C LYS A 3 4.59 -8.63 -2.82
N LEU A 4 4.32 -8.53 -1.51
CA LEU A 4 3.46 -9.46 -0.77
C LEU A 4 1.99 -9.03 -0.71
N TYR A 5 1.74 -7.72 -0.75
CA TYR A 5 0.39 -7.15 -0.64
C TYR A 5 0.32 -5.80 -1.34
N SER A 6 -0.81 -5.52 -1.99
CA SER A 6 -1.15 -4.18 -2.44
C SER A 6 -2.66 -3.93 -2.45
N GLU A 7 -3.09 -2.76 -1.97
CA GLU A 7 -4.50 -2.36 -1.94
C GLU A 7 -4.65 -0.85 -2.12
N TRP A 8 -5.76 -0.42 -2.73
CA TRP A 8 -6.04 0.99 -3.02
C TRP A 8 -6.93 1.63 -1.95
N PHE A 9 -6.69 2.91 -1.67
CA PHE A 9 -7.40 3.71 -0.69
C PHE A 9 -7.60 5.13 -1.19
N TRP A 10 -8.73 5.74 -0.83
CA TRP A 10 -9.04 7.12 -1.19
C TRP A 10 -8.26 8.17 -0.38
N SER A 11 -7.58 7.77 0.70
CA SER A 11 -6.80 8.69 1.54
C SER A 11 -5.43 8.12 1.90
N GLU A 12 -4.46 9.01 2.05
CA GLU A 12 -3.10 8.66 2.48
C GLU A 12 -3.11 7.98 3.85
N ALA A 13 -3.89 8.53 4.80
CA ALA A 13 -3.97 8.02 6.16
C ALA A 13 -4.45 6.56 6.18
N SER A 14 -5.46 6.22 5.38
CA SER A 14 -5.96 4.86 5.24
C SER A 14 -4.91 3.94 4.62
N ALA A 15 -4.25 4.36 3.53
CA ALA A 15 -3.21 3.57 2.86
C ALA A 15 -2.01 3.30 3.79
N ARG A 16 -1.51 4.33 4.46
CA ARG A 16 -0.42 4.20 5.43
C ARG A 16 -0.80 3.26 6.56
N GLY A 17 -1.99 3.43 7.15
CA GLY A 17 -2.48 2.58 8.22
C GLY A 17 -2.59 1.11 7.80
N ALA A 18 -3.09 0.85 6.59
CA ALA A 18 -3.19 -0.50 6.04
C ALA A 18 -1.82 -1.12 5.79
N ALA A 19 -0.90 -0.41 5.12
CA ALA A 19 0.46 -0.88 4.83
C ALA A 19 1.21 -1.27 6.13
N VAL A 20 1.14 -0.42 7.16
CA VAL A 20 1.81 -0.68 8.45
C VAL A 20 1.21 -1.90 9.16
N ARG A 21 -0.11 -2.03 9.19
CA ARG A 21 -0.77 -3.21 9.81
C ARG A 21 -0.45 -4.49 9.06
N ALA A 22 -0.48 -4.46 7.73
CA ALA A 22 -0.17 -5.60 6.89
C ALA A 22 1.31 -6.01 7.04
N ALA A 23 2.24 -5.05 6.98
CA ALA A 23 3.66 -5.29 7.19
C ALA A 23 3.96 -5.94 8.54
N LYS A 24 3.32 -5.48 9.63
CA LYS A 24 3.45 -6.07 10.96
C LYS A 24 2.93 -7.52 11.01
N LYS A 25 1.88 -7.85 10.24
CA LYS A 25 1.29 -9.19 10.21
C LYS A 25 2.14 -10.19 9.41
N VAL A 26 2.70 -9.77 8.27
CA VAL A 26 3.41 -10.68 7.35
C VAL A 26 4.94 -10.61 7.48
N GLY A 27 5.48 -9.68 8.28
CA GLY A 27 6.93 -9.51 8.45
C GLY A 27 7.60 -8.87 7.22
N GLY A 28 7.06 -7.76 6.72
CA GLY A 28 7.56 -7.07 5.52
C GLY A 28 7.85 -5.58 5.72
N VAL A 29 8.23 -4.92 4.63
CA VAL A 29 8.46 -3.47 4.56
C VAL A 29 7.21 -2.79 4.02
N ALA A 30 6.62 -1.88 4.81
CA ALA A 30 5.47 -1.07 4.40
C ALA A 30 5.89 0.08 3.47
N ARG A 31 5.12 0.30 2.41
CA ARG A 31 5.21 1.45 1.51
C ARG A 31 3.81 1.95 1.19
N TRP A 32 3.67 3.25 0.94
CA TRP A 32 2.46 3.82 0.37
C TRP A 32 2.84 4.92 -0.61
N ARG A 33 2.03 5.12 -1.66
CA ARG A 33 2.26 6.17 -2.65
C ARG A 33 0.96 6.61 -3.30
N TYR A 34 0.98 7.83 -3.82
CA TYR A 34 -0.07 8.33 -4.69
C TYR A 34 0.11 7.76 -6.10
N ALA A 35 -0.97 7.28 -6.72
CA ALA A 35 -0.93 6.73 -8.07
C ALA A 35 -2.25 6.98 -8.83
N MET A 36 -2.12 7.24 -10.13
CA MET A 36 -3.24 7.33 -11.05
C MET A 36 -3.66 5.93 -11.49
N ARG A 37 -4.96 5.66 -11.43
CA ARG A 37 -5.59 4.46 -11.97
C ARG A 37 -5.73 4.56 -13.48
N ALA A 38 -5.97 3.41 -14.12
CA ALA A 38 -6.20 3.33 -15.56
C ALA A 38 -7.48 4.07 -16.01
N ASP A 39 -8.44 4.26 -15.11
CA ASP A 39 -9.67 5.03 -15.34
C ASP A 39 -9.51 6.55 -15.13
N GLY A 40 -8.28 7.00 -14.83
CA GLY A 40 -7.95 8.41 -14.59
C GLY A 40 -8.29 8.92 -13.19
N GLN A 41 -8.81 8.07 -12.30
CA GLN A 41 -8.94 8.42 -10.88
C GLN A 41 -7.58 8.40 -10.20
N HIS A 42 -7.44 9.16 -9.12
CA HIS A 42 -6.21 9.19 -8.34
C HIS A 42 -6.47 8.71 -6.92
N ASP A 43 -5.69 7.71 -6.50
CA ASP A 43 -5.83 7.09 -5.19
C ASP A 43 -4.46 6.81 -4.58
N TRP A 44 -4.47 6.43 -3.30
CA TRP A 44 -3.30 5.97 -2.58
C TRP A 44 -3.21 4.45 -2.64
N ILE A 45 -2.05 3.92 -2.97
CA ILE A 45 -1.79 2.49 -2.90
C ILE A 45 -0.96 2.18 -1.65
N ALA A 46 -1.44 1.25 -0.83
CA ALA A 46 -0.66 0.60 0.22
C ALA A 46 0.06 -0.60 -0.40
N GLU A 47 1.33 -0.78 -0.10
CA GLU A 47 2.14 -1.90 -0.59
C GLU A 47 2.97 -2.48 0.57
N VAL A 48 3.15 -3.80 0.59
CA VAL A 48 4.08 -4.47 1.51
C VAL A 48 5.02 -5.35 0.70
N PHE A 49 6.30 -5.28 1.03
CA PHE A 49 7.33 -6.06 0.38
C PHE A 49 8.01 -7.03 1.34
N GLY A 50 8.31 -8.24 0.86
CA GLY A 50 9.17 -9.19 1.56
C GLY A 50 10.63 -8.73 1.50
N ALA A 51 11.40 -9.09 2.52
CA ALA A 51 12.85 -8.86 2.56
C ALA A 51 13.53 -9.45 1.32
#